data_AF-A0A0D0VAQ9-F1
#
_entry.id   AF-A0A0D0VAQ9-F1
#
_cell.length_a   1.000
_cell.length_b   1.000
_cell.length_c   1.000
_cell.angle_alpha   90.00
_cell.angle_beta   90.00
_cell.angle_gamma   90.00
#
_symmetry.space_group_name_H-M   'P 1'
#
loop_
_entity.id
_entity.type
_entity.pdbx_description
1 polymer ?
#
loop_
_entity_poly.entity_id
_entity_poly.type
_entity_poly.pdbx_seq_one_letter_code
_entity_poly.pdbx_strand_id
1 'polypeptide(L)'
;MQAFRNFQAQIPALPSVDVSAVSKSFRQTVQATRERIGNVGPEGITELPAEYKQLEARVDALRDVHNKMLKITKVHERESYDYPSDITEGISEVGHQAASAWSTFANKNLKNTNLPIPIPSPTAPTPHEPKTLPHALSRAAKSGATELGAEDRLGVALGIYGAALEKVGDARISQDQLIAERFVTPWQATLSTSIGLAMKARQNVKTSRLELDAARAALKSAAPAKQEQARLHVEEAEDKLVQNTETAIGLMKAVLENPEPLQNLSNLVKAQLIYFSTAAETLSGIQGQIEEAATVAESDYRQSRGG
;
A
#
# COMPACT_ATOMS: atom_id res chain seq x y z
N MET A 1 15.31 61.21 31.24
CA MET A 1 15.19 59.76 31.52
C MET A 1 13.80 59.51 32.09
N GLN A 2 12.89 59.15 31.20
CA GLN A 2 11.52 58.75 31.52
C GLN A 2 11.50 57.30 32.03
N ALA A 3 10.36 56.93 32.63
CA ALA A 3 9.90 55.58 32.96
C ALA A 3 10.35 55.01 34.31
N PHE A 4 9.55 55.24 35.36
CA PHE A 4 9.15 54.23 36.35
C PHE A 4 7.84 54.68 37.04
N ARG A 5 6.74 54.65 36.27
CA ARG A 5 5.36 54.55 36.78
C ARG A 5 4.68 53.51 35.90
N ASN A 6 3.89 52.64 36.53
CA ASN A 6 3.08 51.54 35.97
C ASN A 6 3.72 50.15 36.15
N PHE A 7 3.64 49.62 37.37
CA PHE A 7 3.65 48.19 37.62
C PHE A 7 2.32 47.80 38.29
N GLN A 8 1.24 47.91 37.51
CA GLN A 8 -0.06 47.34 37.85
C GLN A 8 -0.76 46.98 36.55
N ALA A 9 -0.63 45.73 36.10
CA ALA A 9 -1.65 44.95 35.39
C ALA A 9 -1.08 43.60 34.87
N GLN A 10 -2.02 42.66 34.68
CA GLN A 10 -1.95 41.42 33.88
C GLN A 10 -1.55 40.12 34.61
N ILE A 11 -2.53 39.58 35.33
CA ILE A 11 -2.72 38.13 35.48
C ILE A 11 -3.46 37.63 34.22
N PRO A 12 -2.95 36.66 33.46
CA PRO A 12 -3.66 36.09 32.31
C PRO A 12 -4.87 35.26 32.76
N ALA A 13 -6.03 35.50 32.14
CA ALA A 13 -7.23 34.71 32.33
C ALA A 13 -7.03 33.27 31.81
N LEU A 14 -7.40 32.28 32.64
CA LEU A 14 -7.40 30.86 32.27
C LEU A 14 -8.51 30.58 31.23
N PRO A 15 -8.30 29.66 30.27
CA PRO A 15 -9.29 29.34 29.25
C PRO A 15 -10.51 28.64 29.86
N SER A 16 -11.69 29.19 29.58
CA SER A 16 -12.98 28.61 29.96
C SER A 16 -13.22 27.29 29.21
N VAL A 17 -13.27 26.18 29.95
CA VAL A 17 -13.66 24.87 29.43
C VAL A 17 -15.16 24.89 29.13
N ASP A 18 -15.53 24.62 27.88
CA ASP A 18 -16.91 24.60 27.41
C ASP A 18 -17.66 23.35 27.89
N VAL A 19 -18.37 23.50 29.01
CA VAL A 19 -19.18 22.47 29.68
C VAL A 19 -20.31 21.95 28.78
N SER A 20 -20.71 22.71 27.75
CA SER A 20 -21.80 22.34 26.85
C SER A 20 -21.43 21.18 25.92
N ALA A 21 -20.18 21.12 25.44
CA ALA A 21 -19.66 20.06 24.59
C ALA A 21 -19.54 18.73 25.35
N VAL A 22 -19.11 18.78 26.61
CA VAL A 22 -19.04 17.61 27.50
C VAL A 22 -20.44 17.04 27.78
N SER A 23 -21.45 17.90 27.93
CA SER A 23 -22.84 17.48 28.15
C SER A 23 -23.49 16.81 26.93
N LYS A 24 -23.06 17.16 25.71
CA LYS A 24 -23.56 16.54 24.46
C LYS A 24 -22.92 15.16 24.26
N SER A 25 -21.62 15.03 24.46
CA SER A 25 -20.89 13.75 24.36
C SER A 25 -21.35 12.74 25.42
N PHE A 26 -21.67 13.20 26.64
CA PHE A 26 -22.18 12.34 27.71
C PHE A 26 -23.59 11.80 27.40
N ARG A 27 -24.50 12.65 26.90
CA ARG A 27 -25.86 12.23 26.50
C ARG A 27 -25.85 11.20 25.36
N GLN A 28 -24.98 11.39 24.36
CA GLN A 28 -24.81 10.44 23.27
C GLN A 28 -24.26 9.08 23.76
N THR A 29 -23.37 9.08 24.76
CA THR A 29 -22.81 7.86 25.36
C THR A 29 -23.83 7.09 26.20
N VAL A 30 -24.64 7.79 26.99
CA VAL A 30 -25.71 7.19 27.80
C VAL A 30 -26.79 6.54 26.91
N GLN A 31 -27.11 7.16 25.78
CA GLN A 31 -28.09 6.63 24.83
C GLN A 31 -27.55 5.42 24.06
N ALA A 32 -26.29 5.45 23.61
CA ALA A 32 -25.62 4.29 23.00
C ALA A 32 -25.51 3.09 23.95
N THR A 33 -25.40 3.33 25.25
CA THR A 33 -25.38 2.27 26.28
C THR A 33 -26.79 1.75 26.57
N ARG A 34 -27.80 2.62 26.55
CA ARG A 34 -29.21 2.26 26.71
C ARG A 34 -29.75 1.41 25.54
N GLU A 35 -29.22 1.61 24.35
CA GLU A 35 -29.51 0.80 23.16
C GLU A 35 -28.90 -0.61 23.23
N ARG A 36 -27.76 -0.78 23.93
CA ARG A 36 -27.09 -2.08 24.06
C ARG A 36 -27.66 -2.95 25.20
N ILE A 37 -28.43 -2.36 26.12
CA ILE A 37 -28.90 -3.01 27.37
C ILE A 37 -30.43 -3.27 27.38
N GLY A 38 -31.14 -3.01 26.28
CA GLY A 38 -32.43 -3.68 26.02
C GLY A 38 -33.64 -3.08 26.73
N ASN A 39 -33.98 -1.82 26.45
CA ASN A 39 -35.31 -1.30 26.82
C ASN A 39 -35.85 -0.21 25.88
N VAL A 40 -35.57 -0.30 24.58
CA VAL A 40 -36.25 0.49 23.54
C VAL A 40 -37.00 -0.49 22.65
N GLY A 41 -38.34 -0.44 22.68
CA GLY A 41 -39.18 -1.29 21.83
C GLY A 41 -38.95 -0.98 20.34
N PRO A 42 -39.21 -1.93 19.43
CA PRO A 42 -39.00 -1.78 17.99
C PRO A 42 -39.71 -0.56 17.36
N GLU A 43 -40.76 -0.03 17.99
CA GLU A 43 -41.46 1.19 17.54
C GLU A 43 -40.69 2.50 17.78
N GLY A 44 -39.62 2.48 18.59
CA GLY A 44 -38.82 3.66 18.94
C GLY A 44 -37.54 3.82 18.13
N ILE A 45 -37.23 2.88 17.24
CA ILE A 45 -36.01 2.88 16.42
C ILE A 45 -36.39 3.35 15.03
N THR A 46 -35.85 4.49 14.60
CA THR A 46 -36.05 4.95 13.23
C THR A 46 -35.38 3.98 12.25
N GLU A 47 -36.18 3.24 11.47
CA GLU A 47 -35.64 2.28 10.50
C GLU A 47 -35.15 3.00 9.23
N LEU A 48 -33.96 2.61 8.77
CA LEU A 48 -33.42 3.08 7.48
C LEU A 48 -33.97 2.24 6.32
N PRO A 49 -34.17 2.84 5.13
CA PRO A 49 -34.64 2.14 3.94
C PRO A 49 -33.79 0.92 3.58
N ALA A 50 -34.41 -0.11 3.00
CA ALA A 50 -33.71 -1.33 2.59
C ALA A 50 -32.59 -1.05 1.56
N GLU A 51 -32.84 -0.16 0.60
CA GLU A 51 -31.84 0.27 -0.39
C GLU A 51 -30.60 0.89 0.28
N TYR A 52 -30.80 1.70 1.32
CA TYR A 52 -29.72 2.30 2.08
C TYR A 52 -28.82 1.23 2.72
N LYS A 53 -29.44 0.26 3.43
CA LYS A 53 -28.71 -0.84 4.09
C LYS A 53 -27.93 -1.70 3.09
N GLN A 54 -28.48 -1.91 1.90
CA GLN A 54 -27.78 -2.63 0.82
C GLN A 54 -26.55 -1.85 0.32
N LEU A 55 -26.68 -0.54 0.12
CA LEU A 55 -25.56 0.32 -0.26
C LEU A 55 -24.46 0.30 0.81
N GLU A 56 -24.83 0.38 2.09
CA GLU A 56 -23.88 0.27 3.20
C GLU A 56 -23.07 -1.02 3.14
N ALA A 57 -23.75 -2.17 3.00
CA ALA A 57 -23.11 -3.47 2.94
C ALA A 57 -22.14 -3.58 1.74
N ARG A 58 -22.52 -3.04 0.58
CA ARG A 58 -21.66 -3.03 -0.60
C ARG A 58 -20.43 -2.12 -0.42
N VAL A 59 -20.60 -0.95 0.18
CA VAL A 59 -19.49 -0.03 0.47
C VAL A 59 -18.54 -0.61 1.52
N ASP A 60 -19.06 -1.28 2.56
CA ASP A 60 -18.25 -1.97 3.56
C ASP A 60 -17.43 -3.11 2.90
N ALA A 61 -18.06 -3.91 2.04
CA ALA A 61 -17.35 -4.94 1.28
C ALA A 61 -16.25 -4.35 0.40
N LEU A 62 -16.53 -3.25 -0.31
CA LEU A 62 -15.55 -2.57 -1.16
C LEU A 62 -14.36 -2.02 -0.35
N ARG A 63 -14.63 -1.42 0.81
CA ARG A 63 -13.59 -0.95 1.75
C ARG A 63 -12.72 -2.11 2.23
N ASP A 64 -13.33 -3.24 2.58
CA ASP A 64 -12.61 -4.41 3.07
C ASP A 64 -11.73 -5.02 1.97
N VAL A 65 -12.20 -5.05 0.72
CA VAL A 65 -11.38 -5.42 -0.44
C VAL A 65 -10.19 -4.47 -0.58
N HIS A 66 -10.42 -3.15 -0.44
CA HIS A 66 -9.33 -2.19 -0.55
C HIS A 66 -8.24 -2.41 0.51
N ASN A 67 -8.65 -2.61 1.77
CA ASN A 67 -7.74 -2.90 2.87
C ASN A 67 -6.95 -4.20 2.67
N LYS A 68 -7.64 -5.27 2.24
CA LYS A 68 -7.01 -6.58 2.01
C LYS A 68 -5.93 -6.51 0.94
N MET A 69 -6.22 -5.85 -0.18
CA MET A 69 -5.26 -5.68 -1.27
C MET A 69 -4.06 -4.85 -0.82
N LEU A 70 -4.28 -3.68 -0.21
CA LEU A 70 -3.18 -2.80 0.25
C LEU A 70 -2.27 -3.49 1.26
N LYS A 71 -2.82 -4.30 2.17
CA LYS A 71 -2.04 -5.01 3.17
C LYS A 71 -0.92 -5.85 2.54
N ILE A 72 -1.18 -6.43 1.37
CA ILE A 72 -0.23 -7.27 0.65
C ILE A 72 0.61 -6.40 -0.28
N THR A 73 -0.01 -5.58 -1.13
CA THR A 73 0.69 -4.90 -2.22
C THR A 73 1.60 -3.77 -1.77
N LYS A 74 1.45 -3.24 -0.54
CA LYS A 74 2.42 -2.29 0.03
C LYS A 74 3.83 -2.86 0.18
N VAL A 75 3.98 -4.18 0.10
CA VAL A 75 5.28 -4.84 0.08
C VAL A 75 6.18 -4.31 -1.05
N HIS A 76 5.58 -3.96 -2.20
CA HIS A 76 6.28 -3.41 -3.37
C HIS A 76 6.87 -2.00 -3.14
N GLU A 77 6.55 -1.32 -2.03
CA GLU A 77 7.21 -0.07 -1.64
C GLU A 77 8.58 -0.31 -0.98
N ARG A 78 8.91 -1.57 -0.64
CA ARG A 78 10.14 -1.95 0.05
C ARG A 78 11.01 -2.81 -0.84
N GLU A 79 12.06 -2.26 -1.42
CA GLU A 79 12.90 -2.99 -2.37
C GLU A 79 13.40 -4.36 -1.87
N SER A 80 13.66 -4.54 -0.57
CA SER A 80 14.21 -5.80 -0.04
C SER A 80 13.17 -6.84 0.38
N TYR A 81 11.91 -6.78 -0.06
CA TYR A 81 10.88 -7.67 0.48
C TYR A 81 11.05 -9.16 0.17
N ASP A 82 11.76 -9.50 -0.91
CA ASP A 82 12.03 -10.87 -1.35
C ASP A 82 13.42 -11.37 -0.95
N TYR A 83 14.19 -10.52 -0.26
CA TYR A 83 15.55 -10.82 0.17
C TYR A 83 15.67 -10.69 1.70
N PRO A 84 15.93 -11.79 2.42
CA PRO A 84 15.99 -11.78 3.89
C PRO A 84 16.99 -10.75 4.42
N SER A 85 16.58 -9.95 5.39
CA SER A 85 17.42 -8.94 6.05
C SER A 85 18.58 -9.53 6.87
N ASP A 86 18.49 -10.82 7.21
CA ASP A 86 19.45 -11.49 8.09
C ASP A 86 20.64 -12.08 7.32
N ILE A 87 20.63 -11.99 5.99
CA ILE A 87 21.81 -12.30 5.17
C ILE A 87 22.77 -11.13 5.34
N THR A 88 23.72 -11.28 6.26
CA THR A 88 24.87 -10.38 6.39
C THR A 88 25.68 -10.46 5.11
N GLU A 89 25.45 -9.52 4.20
CA GLU A 89 26.25 -9.39 2.99
C GLU A 89 27.68 -9.00 3.41
N GLY A 90 28.59 -9.98 3.45
CA GLY A 90 30.02 -9.75 3.70
C GLY A 90 30.77 -9.03 2.57
N ILE A 91 30.06 -8.23 1.75
CA ILE A 91 30.54 -7.76 0.42
C ILE A 91 30.70 -6.24 0.37
N SER A 92 30.87 -5.54 1.51
CA SER A 92 31.14 -4.09 1.44
C SER A 92 32.57 -3.76 0.99
N GLU A 93 33.45 -4.74 0.75
CA GLU A 93 34.89 -4.50 0.53
C GLU A 93 35.38 -4.81 -0.91
N VAL A 94 34.47 -5.03 -1.87
CA VAL A 94 34.84 -5.42 -3.25
C VAL A 94 34.23 -4.48 -4.33
N GLY A 95 34.05 -3.19 -4.03
CA GLY A 95 33.27 -2.28 -4.89
C GLY A 95 33.92 -1.91 -6.24
N HIS A 96 35.26 -1.78 -6.31
CA HIS A 96 35.94 -1.32 -7.54
C HIS A 96 36.77 -2.38 -8.26
N GLN A 97 37.44 -3.27 -7.53
CA GLN A 97 38.27 -4.32 -8.13
C GLN A 97 37.44 -5.47 -8.70
N ALA A 98 36.33 -5.87 -8.06
CA ALA A 98 35.42 -6.84 -8.68
C ALA A 98 34.65 -6.25 -9.86
N ALA A 99 34.29 -4.96 -9.83
CA ALA A 99 33.62 -4.32 -10.96
C ALA A 99 34.51 -4.30 -12.22
N SER A 100 35.80 -3.99 -12.08
CA SER A 100 36.75 -4.03 -13.20
C SER A 100 37.03 -5.46 -13.66
N ALA A 101 37.25 -6.40 -12.73
CA ALA A 101 37.43 -7.82 -13.04
C ALA A 101 36.23 -8.41 -13.78
N TRP A 102 35.02 -8.11 -13.32
CA TRP A 102 33.77 -8.50 -13.98
C TRP A 102 33.65 -7.88 -15.37
N SER A 103 33.95 -6.59 -15.53
CA SER A 103 33.90 -5.94 -16.85
C SER A 103 34.87 -6.60 -17.84
N THR A 104 36.09 -6.94 -17.41
CA THR A 104 37.05 -7.68 -18.27
C THR A 104 36.53 -9.07 -18.61
N PHE A 105 35.99 -9.79 -17.62
CA PHE A 105 35.39 -11.11 -17.83
C PHE A 105 34.22 -11.05 -18.84
N ALA A 106 33.28 -10.14 -18.62
CA ALA A 106 32.08 -9.97 -19.45
C ALA A 106 32.46 -9.63 -20.90
N ASN A 107 33.41 -8.71 -21.08
CA ASN A 107 33.92 -8.35 -22.40
C ASN A 107 34.64 -9.49 -23.12
N LYS A 108 35.15 -10.50 -22.40
CA LYS A 108 35.79 -11.67 -23.01
C LYS A 108 34.74 -12.74 -23.37
N ASN A 109 33.82 -13.03 -22.44
CA ASN A 109 33.01 -14.24 -22.49
C ASN A 109 31.55 -14.03 -22.89
N LEU A 110 31.00 -12.82 -22.74
CA LEU A 110 29.56 -12.57 -22.95
C LEU A 110 29.24 -11.93 -24.31
N LYS A 111 30.24 -11.66 -25.16
CA LYS A 111 30.07 -10.97 -26.47
C LYS A 111 29.07 -11.63 -27.43
N ASN A 112 28.89 -12.94 -27.33
CA ASN A 112 27.97 -13.70 -28.18
C ASN A 112 26.62 -13.98 -27.50
N THR A 113 26.34 -13.31 -26.38
CA THR A 113 25.06 -13.42 -25.66
C THR A 113 24.21 -12.20 -25.92
N ASN A 114 22.88 -12.33 -25.85
CA ASN A 114 21.95 -11.19 -25.88
C ASN A 114 21.86 -10.45 -24.52
N LEU A 115 22.88 -10.59 -23.67
CA LEU A 115 22.90 -10.03 -22.32
C LEU A 115 23.63 -8.68 -22.29
N PRO A 116 23.28 -7.80 -21.35
CA PRO A 116 23.99 -6.54 -21.17
C PRO A 116 25.46 -6.79 -20.81
N ILE A 117 26.38 -6.08 -21.48
CA ILE A 117 27.82 -6.09 -21.16
C ILE A 117 28.18 -4.74 -20.53
N PRO A 118 28.70 -4.72 -19.29
CA PRO A 118 29.05 -3.46 -18.63
C PRO A 118 30.14 -2.69 -19.38
N ILE A 119 29.86 -1.44 -19.74
CA ILE A 119 30.84 -0.51 -20.30
C ILE A 119 31.56 0.18 -19.14
N PRO A 120 32.88 0.01 -18.98
CA PRO A 120 33.61 0.61 -17.87
C PRO A 120 33.58 2.14 -17.96
N SER A 121 32.95 2.80 -16.98
CA SER A 121 32.98 4.25 -16.81
C SER A 121 33.75 4.61 -15.54
N PRO A 122 34.93 5.25 -15.64
CA PRO A 122 35.81 5.51 -14.50
C PRO A 122 35.32 6.61 -13.54
N THR A 123 34.24 7.33 -13.89
CA THR A 123 33.76 8.52 -13.14
C THR A 123 32.34 8.34 -12.57
N ALA A 124 31.76 7.14 -12.66
CA ALA A 124 30.40 6.93 -12.15
C ALA A 124 30.41 6.88 -10.60
N PRO A 125 29.51 7.61 -9.92
CA PRO A 125 29.31 7.43 -8.48
C PRO A 125 28.96 5.96 -8.18
N THR A 126 29.38 5.44 -7.02
CA THR A 126 29.02 4.08 -6.57
C THR A 126 27.51 3.89 -6.72
N PRO A 127 27.05 3.05 -7.68
CA PRO A 127 25.64 2.89 -7.93
C PRO A 127 24.94 2.39 -6.68
N HIS A 128 23.71 2.84 -6.45
CA HIS A 128 22.84 2.22 -5.45
C HIS A 128 22.69 0.75 -5.82
N GLU A 129 23.22 -0.13 -4.96
CA GLU A 129 23.20 -1.56 -5.19
C GLU A 129 21.84 -2.12 -4.80
N PRO A 130 21.04 -2.61 -5.77
CA PRO A 130 19.69 -3.00 -5.42
C PRO A 130 19.67 -4.27 -4.57
N LYS A 131 18.80 -4.28 -3.57
CA LYS A 131 18.67 -5.31 -2.53
C LYS A 131 17.52 -6.27 -2.81
N THR A 132 17.37 -6.66 -4.07
CA THR A 132 16.39 -7.68 -4.47
C THR A 132 17.07 -9.04 -4.54
N LEU A 133 16.33 -10.13 -4.37
CA LEU A 133 16.88 -11.48 -4.51
C LEU A 133 17.59 -11.75 -5.86
N PRO A 134 17.03 -11.37 -7.04
CA PRO A 134 17.73 -11.56 -8.31
C PRO A 134 19.08 -10.83 -8.39
N HIS A 135 19.14 -9.60 -7.88
CA HIS A 135 20.39 -8.84 -7.79
C HIS A 135 21.41 -9.51 -6.84
N ALA A 136 20.98 -10.04 -5.70
CA ALA A 136 21.87 -10.78 -4.80
C ALA A 136 22.45 -12.04 -5.46
N LEU A 137 21.62 -12.82 -6.17
CA LEU A 137 22.06 -13.97 -6.96
C LEU A 137 23.02 -13.55 -8.08
N SER A 138 22.74 -12.44 -8.75
CA SER A 138 23.60 -11.88 -9.78
C SER A 138 24.99 -11.56 -9.24
N ARG A 139 25.09 -10.88 -8.10
CA ARG A 139 26.37 -10.56 -7.46
C ARG A 139 27.17 -11.78 -7.06
N ALA A 140 26.53 -12.74 -6.39
CA ALA A 140 27.19 -13.98 -5.98
C ALA A 140 27.73 -14.75 -7.20
N ALA A 141 26.93 -14.87 -8.26
CA ALA A 141 27.35 -15.55 -9.48
C ALA A 141 28.48 -14.81 -10.21
N LYS A 142 28.42 -13.48 -10.29
CA LYS A 142 29.49 -12.68 -10.89
C LYS A 142 30.79 -12.78 -10.10
N SER A 143 30.74 -12.77 -8.76
CA SER A 143 31.92 -13.00 -7.91
C SER A 143 32.53 -14.38 -8.19
N GLY A 144 31.71 -15.43 -8.15
CA GLY A 144 32.16 -16.80 -8.45
C GLY A 144 32.75 -16.94 -9.86
N ALA A 145 32.17 -16.26 -10.85
CA ALA A 145 32.70 -16.22 -12.21
C ALA A 145 34.10 -15.58 -12.28
N THR A 146 34.32 -14.50 -11.52
CA THR A 146 35.65 -13.86 -11.44
C THR A 146 36.65 -14.70 -10.65
N GLU A 147 36.22 -15.40 -9.59
CA GLU A 147 37.06 -16.25 -8.76
C GLU A 147 37.53 -17.52 -9.51
N LEU A 148 36.63 -18.15 -10.28
CA LEU A 148 36.95 -19.33 -11.10
C LEU A 148 37.71 -18.96 -12.37
N GLY A 149 37.51 -17.75 -12.89
CA GLY A 149 38.19 -17.23 -14.07
C GLY A 149 37.54 -17.64 -15.40
N ALA A 150 38.01 -17.02 -16.48
CA ALA A 150 37.42 -17.13 -17.82
C ALA A 150 37.64 -18.48 -18.53
N GLU A 151 38.59 -19.28 -18.06
CA GLU A 151 38.90 -20.59 -18.65
C GLU A 151 38.09 -21.72 -17.99
N ASP A 152 37.50 -21.44 -16.81
CA ASP A 152 36.66 -22.40 -16.12
C ASP A 152 35.22 -22.37 -16.66
N ARG A 153 34.71 -23.56 -16.99
CA ARG A 153 33.38 -23.70 -17.60
C ARG A 153 32.25 -23.27 -16.65
N LEU A 154 32.38 -23.58 -15.35
CA LEU A 154 31.42 -23.13 -14.35
C LEU A 154 31.54 -21.61 -14.19
N GLY A 155 32.75 -21.04 -14.24
CA GLY A 155 32.98 -19.60 -14.26
C GLY A 155 32.23 -18.90 -15.39
N VAL A 156 32.33 -19.41 -16.64
CA VAL A 156 31.57 -18.91 -17.80
C VAL A 156 30.06 -19.02 -17.58
N ALA A 157 29.57 -20.18 -17.13
CA ALA A 157 28.15 -20.41 -16.87
C ALA A 157 27.60 -19.47 -15.78
N LEU A 158 28.35 -19.27 -14.69
CA LEU A 158 28.01 -18.33 -13.62
C LEU A 158 27.97 -16.90 -14.11
N GLY A 159 28.86 -16.52 -15.03
CA GLY A 159 28.84 -15.21 -15.64
C GLY A 159 27.59 -14.95 -16.48
N ILE A 160 27.20 -15.92 -17.32
CA ILE A 160 25.97 -15.87 -18.13
C ILE A 160 24.75 -15.75 -17.21
N TYR A 161 24.68 -16.63 -16.19
CA TYR A 161 23.61 -16.61 -15.20
C TYR A 161 23.55 -15.28 -14.43
N GLY A 162 24.68 -14.78 -13.95
CA GLY A 162 24.75 -13.53 -13.20
C GLY A 162 24.30 -12.32 -14.01
N ALA A 163 24.68 -12.21 -15.29
CA ALA A 163 24.22 -11.16 -16.18
C ALA A 163 22.71 -11.26 -16.49
N ALA A 164 22.18 -12.48 -16.66
CA ALA A 164 20.75 -12.68 -16.81
C ALA A 164 19.96 -12.26 -15.57
N LEU A 165 20.44 -12.61 -14.37
CA LEU A 165 19.76 -12.29 -13.11
C LEU A 165 19.82 -10.80 -12.75
N GLU A 166 20.83 -10.06 -13.23
CA GLU A 166 20.84 -8.59 -13.16
C GLU A 166 19.66 -8.01 -13.94
N LYS A 167 19.49 -8.43 -15.20
CA LYS A 167 18.36 -7.98 -16.03
C LYS A 167 16.99 -8.36 -15.44
N VAL A 168 16.87 -9.55 -14.84
CA VAL A 168 15.65 -9.96 -14.12
C VAL A 168 15.43 -9.07 -12.89
N GLY A 169 16.49 -8.73 -12.18
CA GLY A 169 16.46 -7.80 -11.06
C GLY A 169 15.97 -6.41 -11.47
N ASP A 170 16.51 -5.84 -12.55
CA ASP A 170 16.09 -4.53 -13.06
C ASP A 170 14.60 -4.52 -13.42
N ALA A 171 14.14 -5.58 -14.11
CA ALA A 171 12.73 -5.75 -14.44
C ALA A 171 11.84 -5.83 -13.17
N ARG A 172 12.35 -6.44 -12.10
CA ARG A 172 11.67 -6.51 -10.80
C ARG A 172 11.55 -5.12 -10.17
N ILE A 173 12.62 -4.33 -10.14
CA ILE A 173 12.56 -2.94 -9.65
C ILE A 173 11.52 -2.13 -10.43
N SER A 174 11.51 -2.27 -11.76
CA SER A 174 10.53 -1.59 -12.61
C SER A 174 9.09 -2.02 -12.28
N GLN A 175 8.84 -3.31 -12.07
CA GLN A 175 7.53 -3.80 -11.63
C GLN A 175 7.10 -3.16 -10.33
N ASP A 176 7.97 -3.17 -9.32
CA ASP A 176 7.65 -2.64 -8.00
C ASP A 176 7.31 -1.15 -8.05
N GLN A 177 8.10 -0.38 -8.81
CA GLN A 177 7.83 1.03 -9.04
C GLN A 177 6.47 1.25 -9.72
N LEU A 178 6.18 0.50 -10.78
CA LEU A 178 4.89 0.59 -11.47
C LEU A 178 3.72 0.20 -10.56
N ILE A 179 3.87 -0.83 -9.72
CA ILE A 179 2.84 -1.24 -8.76
C ILE A 179 2.65 -0.17 -7.69
N ALA A 180 3.72 0.38 -7.13
CA ALA A 180 3.64 1.43 -6.12
C ALA A 180 2.93 2.68 -6.65
N GLU A 181 3.31 3.14 -7.84
CA GLU A 181 2.78 4.37 -8.45
C GLU A 181 1.37 4.19 -9.03
N ARG A 182 1.11 3.07 -9.73
CA ARG A 182 -0.10 2.90 -10.56
C ARG A 182 -1.16 2.01 -9.93
N PHE A 183 -0.85 1.32 -8.84
CA PHE A 183 -1.80 0.55 -8.06
C PHE A 183 -1.87 1.04 -6.61
N VAL A 184 -0.79 0.93 -5.84
CA VAL A 184 -0.83 1.16 -4.38
C VAL A 184 -1.25 2.59 -4.05
N THR A 185 -0.62 3.59 -4.68
CA THR A 185 -0.91 5.00 -4.45
C THR A 185 -2.37 5.38 -4.76
N PRO A 186 -2.90 5.17 -5.98
CA PRO A 186 -4.28 5.53 -6.30
C PRO A 186 -5.29 4.70 -5.49
N TRP A 187 -5.01 3.41 -5.26
CA TRP A 187 -5.88 2.55 -4.47
C TRP A 187 -5.97 2.99 -2.99
N GLN A 188 -4.85 3.43 -2.41
CA GLN A 188 -4.82 4.04 -1.08
C GLN A 188 -5.57 5.38 -1.05
N ALA A 189 -5.47 6.17 -2.12
CA ALA A 189 -6.19 7.43 -2.26
C ALA A 189 -7.71 7.22 -2.34
N THR A 190 -8.21 6.29 -3.16
CA THR A 190 -9.64 5.95 -3.23
C THR A 190 -10.19 5.53 -1.85
N LEU A 191 -9.39 4.77 -1.09
CA LEU A 191 -9.75 4.32 0.26
C LEU A 191 -9.86 5.49 1.26
N SER A 192 -8.89 6.41 1.27
CA SER A 192 -8.86 7.51 2.23
C SER A 192 -9.78 8.67 1.86
N THR A 193 -10.10 8.84 0.58
CA THR A 193 -10.93 9.94 0.06
C THR A 193 -12.37 9.50 -0.15
N SER A 194 -12.72 8.96 -1.32
CA SER A 194 -14.09 8.63 -1.71
C SER A 194 -14.77 7.68 -0.72
N ILE A 195 -14.10 6.57 -0.37
CA ILE A 195 -14.63 5.62 0.62
C ILE A 195 -14.69 6.27 2.00
N GLY A 196 -13.65 6.99 2.42
CA GLY A 196 -13.62 7.73 3.69
C GLY A 196 -14.77 8.73 3.84
N LEU A 197 -15.10 9.48 2.79
CA LEU A 197 -16.22 10.42 2.76
C LEU A 197 -17.57 9.71 2.89
N ALA A 198 -17.77 8.59 2.17
CA ALA A 198 -18.98 7.79 2.31
C ALA A 198 -19.15 7.23 3.74
N MET A 199 -18.06 6.75 4.35
CA MET A 199 -18.06 6.29 5.75
C MET A 199 -18.43 7.41 6.72
N LYS A 200 -17.89 8.62 6.52
CA LYS A 200 -18.23 9.79 7.34
C LYS A 200 -19.70 10.19 7.20
N ALA A 201 -20.23 10.19 5.98
CA ALA A 201 -21.63 10.49 5.72
C ALA A 201 -22.58 9.49 6.39
N ARG A 202 -22.25 8.19 6.36
CA ARG A 202 -22.99 7.15 7.11
C ARG A 202 -22.97 7.39 8.62
N GLN A 203 -21.84 7.81 9.16
CA GLN A 203 -21.75 8.16 10.58
C GLN A 203 -22.64 9.37 10.93
N ASN A 204 -22.77 10.35 10.02
CA ASN A 204 -23.68 11.47 10.18
C ASN A 204 -25.15 11.02 10.18
N VAL A 205 -25.54 10.11 9.27
CA VAL A 205 -26.89 9.51 9.26
C VAL A 205 -27.19 8.82 10.59
N LYS A 206 -26.26 7.99 11.08
CA LYS A 206 -26.40 7.34 12.38
C LYS A 206 -26.58 8.36 13.50
N THR A 207 -25.84 9.46 13.46
CA THR A 207 -25.91 10.53 14.48
C THR A 207 -27.25 11.26 14.42
N SER A 208 -27.71 11.67 13.24
CA SER A 208 -29.01 12.33 13.07
C SER A 208 -30.20 11.43 13.41
N ARG A 209 -30.08 10.12 13.20
CA ARG A 209 -31.09 9.16 13.65
C ARG A 209 -31.22 9.16 15.17
N LEU A 210 -30.10 9.11 15.89
CA LEU A 210 -30.08 9.17 17.36
C LEU A 210 -30.60 10.51 17.88
N GLU A 211 -30.29 11.61 17.18
CA GLU A 211 -30.82 12.95 17.50
C GLU A 211 -32.34 13.00 17.35
N LEU A 212 -32.90 12.44 16.27
CA LEU A 212 -34.35 12.34 16.05
C LEU A 212 -35.02 11.48 17.12
N ASP A 213 -34.46 10.31 17.42
CA ASP A 213 -35.00 9.41 18.45
C ASP A 213 -35.00 10.10 19.83
N ALA A 214 -33.95 10.87 20.15
CA ALA A 214 -33.87 11.68 21.36
C ALA A 214 -34.88 12.84 21.37
N ALA A 215 -35.06 13.54 20.24
CA ALA A 215 -36.01 14.63 20.10
C ALA A 215 -37.46 14.15 20.27
N ARG A 216 -37.82 13.01 19.67
CA ARG A 216 -39.14 12.37 19.82
C ARG A 216 -39.40 11.96 21.27
N ALA A 217 -38.40 11.37 21.93
CA ALA A 217 -38.50 11.04 23.36
C ALA A 217 -38.70 12.29 24.24
N ALA A 218 -37.96 13.37 23.95
CA ALA A 218 -38.09 14.64 24.66
C ALA A 218 -39.48 15.25 24.48
N LEU A 219 -40.02 15.26 23.25
CA LEU A 219 -41.37 15.74 22.94
C LEU A 219 -42.45 14.99 23.73
N LYS A 220 -42.32 13.67 23.89
CA LYS A 220 -43.27 12.85 24.68
C LYS A 220 -43.31 13.24 26.16
N SER A 221 -42.21 13.78 26.69
CA SER A 221 -42.06 14.20 28.09
C SER A 221 -42.15 15.71 28.33
N ALA A 222 -42.37 16.50 27.27
CA ALA A 222 -42.35 17.96 27.34
C ALA A 222 -43.58 18.51 28.08
N ALA A 223 -43.34 19.46 29.00
CA ALA A 223 -44.42 20.21 29.64
C ALA A 223 -45.19 21.06 28.60
N PRO A 224 -46.49 21.35 28.81
CA PRO A 224 -47.31 22.10 27.84
C PRO A 224 -46.68 23.43 27.38
N ALA A 225 -46.04 24.15 28.29
CA ALA A 225 -45.37 25.43 27.99
C ALA A 225 -44.14 25.31 27.07
N LYS A 226 -43.55 24.12 26.91
CA LYS A 226 -42.39 23.83 26.05
C LYS A 226 -42.72 22.90 24.88
N GLN A 227 -43.99 22.55 24.72
CA GLN A 227 -44.43 21.55 23.77
C GLN A 227 -44.20 22.00 22.32
N GLU A 228 -44.44 23.28 22.02
CA GLU A 228 -44.21 23.84 20.69
C GLU A 228 -42.72 23.86 20.32
N GLN A 229 -41.85 24.26 21.27
CA GLN A 229 -40.40 24.22 21.07
C GLN A 229 -39.90 22.78 20.84
N ALA A 230 -40.46 21.81 21.56
CA ALA A 230 -40.09 20.41 21.38
C ALA A 230 -40.56 19.85 20.02
N ARG A 231 -41.67 20.35 19.46
CA ARG A 231 -42.13 19.98 18.11
C ARG A 231 -41.19 20.49 17.03
N LEU A 232 -40.82 21.77 17.10
CA LEU A 232 -39.87 22.37 16.14
C LEU A 232 -38.52 21.63 16.14
N HIS A 233 -38.04 21.21 17.31
CA HIS A 233 -36.79 20.45 17.40
C HIS A 233 -36.89 19.02 16.82
N VAL A 234 -38.09 18.41 16.82
CA VAL A 234 -38.32 17.14 16.10
C VAL A 234 -38.30 17.38 14.59
N GLU A 235 -39.00 18.41 14.10
CA GLU A 235 -39.01 18.78 12.68
C GLU A 235 -37.60 19.06 12.15
N GLU A 236 -36.81 19.86 12.88
CA GLU A 236 -35.41 20.15 12.53
C GLU A 236 -34.56 18.86 12.47
N ALA A 237 -34.77 17.92 13.41
CA ALA A 237 -34.05 16.65 13.42
C ALA A 237 -34.49 15.70 12.27
N GLU A 238 -35.76 15.74 11.86
CA GLU A 238 -36.28 14.99 10.72
C GLU A 238 -35.66 15.50 9.41
N ASP A 239 -35.67 16.81 9.17
CA ASP A 239 -35.07 17.44 7.99
C ASP A 239 -33.57 17.10 7.88
N LYS A 240 -32.85 17.20 9.01
CA LYS A 240 -31.42 16.88 9.07
C LYS A 240 -31.15 15.40 8.78
N LEU A 241 -32.02 14.49 9.24
CA LEU A 241 -31.89 13.06 8.94
C LEU A 241 -32.11 12.81 7.44
N VAL A 242 -33.12 13.43 6.83
CA VAL A 242 -33.39 13.31 5.39
C VAL A 242 -32.18 13.79 4.59
N GLN A 243 -31.70 15.01 4.86
CA GLN A 243 -30.55 15.59 4.16
C GLN A 243 -29.27 14.74 4.28
N ASN A 244 -28.97 14.26 5.49
CA ASN A 244 -27.81 13.39 5.71
C ASN A 244 -27.95 12.03 5.00
N THR A 245 -29.17 11.49 4.94
CA THR A 245 -29.46 10.22 4.26
C THR A 245 -29.27 10.35 2.75
N GLU A 246 -29.82 11.41 2.15
CA GLU A 246 -29.64 11.69 0.72
C GLU A 246 -28.17 11.87 0.35
N THR A 247 -27.44 12.65 1.16
CA THR A 247 -25.99 12.87 0.98
C THR A 247 -25.22 11.56 1.05
N ALA A 248 -25.52 10.71 2.05
CA ALA A 248 -24.87 9.43 2.20
C ALA A 248 -25.19 8.48 1.03
N ILE A 249 -26.44 8.44 0.56
CA ILE A 249 -26.82 7.64 -0.62
C ILE A 249 -26.02 8.09 -1.85
N GLY A 250 -25.95 9.39 -2.11
CA GLY A 250 -25.21 9.94 -3.25
C GLY A 250 -23.73 9.55 -3.21
N LEU A 251 -23.07 9.70 -2.06
CA LEU A 251 -21.66 9.33 -1.88
C LEU A 251 -21.43 7.82 -2.00
N MET A 252 -22.30 6.99 -1.43
CA MET A 252 -22.18 5.53 -1.54
C MET A 252 -22.35 5.06 -2.99
N LYS A 253 -23.30 5.62 -3.75
CA LYS A 253 -23.47 5.32 -5.18
C LYS A 253 -22.24 5.73 -5.98
N ALA A 254 -21.75 6.96 -5.79
CA ALA A 254 -20.54 7.46 -6.44
C ALA A 254 -19.30 6.59 -6.17
N VAL A 255 -19.15 6.08 -4.94
CA VAL A 255 -18.06 5.14 -4.58
C VAL A 255 -18.18 3.82 -5.34
N LEU A 256 -19.40 3.25 -5.43
CA LEU A 256 -19.63 1.96 -6.09
C LEU A 256 -19.57 2.04 -7.62
N GLU A 257 -19.80 3.22 -8.18
CA GLU A 257 -19.76 3.48 -9.62
C GLU A 257 -18.39 3.99 -10.11
N ASN A 258 -17.45 4.25 -9.19
CA ASN A 258 -16.10 4.70 -9.55
C ASN A 258 -15.36 3.60 -10.35
N PRO A 259 -14.93 3.85 -11.61
CA PRO A 259 -14.21 2.88 -12.42
C PRO A 259 -12.73 2.71 -12.01
N GLU A 260 -12.20 3.63 -11.20
CA GLU A 260 -10.78 3.70 -10.85
C GLU A 260 -10.21 2.40 -10.24
N PRO A 261 -10.88 1.68 -9.32
CA PRO A 261 -10.37 0.41 -8.80
C PRO A 261 -10.13 -0.64 -9.91
N LEU A 262 -10.99 -0.70 -10.93
CA LEU A 262 -10.80 -1.61 -12.06
C LEU A 262 -9.61 -1.19 -12.92
N GLN A 263 -9.44 0.12 -13.14
CA GLN A 263 -8.27 0.64 -13.86
C GLN A 263 -6.96 0.34 -13.11
N ASN A 264 -6.95 0.52 -11.79
CA ASN A 264 -5.83 0.20 -10.93
C ASN A 264 -5.49 -1.29 -11.03
N LEU A 265 -6.49 -2.17 -10.93
CA LEU A 265 -6.29 -3.62 -11.06
C LEU A 265 -5.69 -3.99 -12.43
N SER A 266 -6.16 -3.37 -13.51
CA SER A 266 -5.56 -3.53 -14.84
C SER A 266 -4.08 -3.12 -14.85
N ASN A 267 -3.71 -2.02 -14.19
CA ASN A 267 -2.32 -1.58 -14.11
C ASN A 267 -1.44 -2.55 -13.31
N LEU A 268 -1.97 -3.12 -12.22
CA LEU A 268 -1.29 -4.17 -11.45
C LEU A 268 -0.97 -5.39 -12.34
N VAL A 269 -1.95 -5.89 -13.07
CA VAL A 269 -1.77 -7.02 -13.99
C VAL A 269 -0.73 -6.71 -15.06
N LYS A 270 -0.77 -5.50 -15.65
CA LYS A 270 0.21 -5.08 -16.67
C LYS A 270 1.64 -5.04 -16.12
N ALA A 271 1.84 -4.47 -14.93
CA ALA A 271 3.16 -4.41 -14.31
C ALA A 271 3.73 -5.82 -14.06
N GLN A 272 2.90 -6.72 -13.55
CA GLN A 272 3.26 -8.13 -13.32
C GLN A 272 3.57 -8.86 -14.63
N LEU A 273 2.74 -8.68 -15.67
CA LEU A 273 2.94 -9.32 -16.96
C LEU A 273 4.28 -8.92 -17.59
N ILE A 274 4.62 -7.62 -17.58
CA ILE A 274 5.89 -7.11 -18.11
C ILE A 274 7.09 -7.77 -17.41
N TYR A 275 7.04 -7.90 -16.09
CA TYR A 275 8.10 -8.56 -15.33
C TYR A 275 8.20 -10.04 -15.65
N PHE A 276 7.09 -10.78 -15.57
CA PHE A 276 7.10 -12.22 -15.80
C PHE A 276 7.51 -12.57 -17.23
N SER A 277 7.09 -11.79 -18.23
CA SER A 277 7.52 -12.00 -19.62
C SER A 277 9.02 -11.72 -19.78
N THR A 278 9.51 -10.60 -19.23
CA THR A 278 10.94 -10.24 -19.31
C THR A 278 11.81 -11.29 -18.62
N ALA A 279 11.38 -11.81 -17.48
CA ALA A 279 12.08 -12.86 -16.75
C ALA A 279 12.09 -14.18 -17.53
N ALA A 280 10.94 -14.60 -18.08
CA ALA A 280 10.82 -15.81 -18.88
C ALA A 280 11.69 -15.74 -20.14
N GLU A 281 11.63 -14.63 -20.89
CA GLU A 281 12.45 -14.42 -22.09
C GLU A 281 13.95 -14.42 -21.77
N THR A 282 14.34 -13.75 -20.67
CA THR A 282 15.76 -13.66 -20.27
C THR A 282 16.31 -15.01 -19.85
N LEU A 283 15.58 -15.78 -19.04
CA LEU A 283 16.02 -17.11 -18.60
C LEU A 283 16.00 -18.14 -19.73
N SER A 284 14.96 -18.10 -20.58
CA SER A 284 14.91 -18.95 -21.78
C SER A 284 16.08 -18.67 -22.72
N GLY A 285 16.50 -17.40 -22.85
CA GLY A 285 17.64 -17.01 -23.67
C GLY A 285 18.99 -17.59 -23.23
N ILE A 286 19.14 -17.99 -21.97
CA ILE A 286 20.38 -18.60 -21.46
C ILE A 286 20.29 -20.11 -21.23
N GLN A 287 19.08 -20.67 -21.18
CA GLN A 287 18.85 -22.07 -20.82
C GLN A 287 19.70 -23.04 -21.66
N GLY A 288 19.66 -22.90 -22.99
CA GLY A 288 20.41 -23.80 -23.89
C GLY A 288 21.92 -23.73 -23.69
N GLN A 289 22.48 -22.55 -23.41
CA GLN A 289 23.92 -22.39 -23.17
C GLN A 289 24.36 -23.09 -21.88
N ILE A 290 23.52 -23.04 -20.84
CA ILE A 290 23.79 -23.70 -19.56
C ILE A 290 23.63 -25.23 -19.68
N GLU A 291 22.61 -25.71 -20.40
CA GLU A 291 22.41 -27.14 -20.67
C GLU A 291 23.55 -27.75 -21.50
N GLU A 292 24.02 -27.02 -22.52
CA GLU A 292 25.18 -27.41 -23.30
C GLU A 292 26.43 -27.50 -22.42
N ALA A 293 26.71 -26.47 -21.62
CA ALA A 293 27.85 -26.46 -20.70
C ALA A 293 27.81 -27.64 -19.71
N ALA A 294 26.63 -27.97 -19.18
CA ALA A 294 26.43 -29.11 -18.29
C ALA A 294 26.69 -30.46 -19.00
N THR A 295 26.14 -30.63 -20.21
CA THR A 295 26.31 -31.86 -20.99
C THR A 295 27.77 -32.12 -21.35
N VAL A 296 28.49 -31.08 -21.77
CA VAL A 296 29.93 -31.18 -22.07
C VAL A 296 30.71 -31.50 -20.80
N ALA A 297 30.38 -30.89 -19.65
CA ALA A 297 31.03 -31.20 -18.36
C ALA A 297 30.86 -32.66 -17.95
N GLU A 298 29.67 -33.21 -18.13
CA GLU A 298 29.42 -34.61 -17.84
C GLU A 298 30.18 -35.55 -18.79
N SER A 299 30.22 -35.22 -20.09
CA SER A 299 30.98 -35.98 -21.08
C SER A 299 32.47 -36.03 -20.73
N ASP A 300 33.09 -34.88 -20.46
CA ASP A 300 34.51 -34.79 -20.10
C ASP A 300 34.83 -35.58 -18.83
N TYR A 301 33.96 -35.46 -17.81
CA TYR A 301 34.11 -36.20 -16.56
C TYR A 301 34.06 -37.72 -16.79
N ARG A 302 33.10 -38.21 -17.59
CA ARG A 302 32.98 -39.63 -17.93
C ARG A 302 34.20 -40.13 -18.71
N GLN A 303 34.69 -39.37 -19.69
CA GLN A 303 35.88 -39.72 -20.47
C GLN A 303 37.14 -39.83 -19.59
N SER A 304 37.31 -38.92 -18.63
CA SER A 304 38.47 -38.92 -17.72
C SER A 304 38.55 -40.13 -16.78
N ARG A 305 37.44 -40.86 -16.59
CA ARG A 305 37.35 -42.04 -15.71
C ARG A 305 37.05 -43.36 -16.42
N GLY A 306 36.76 -43.31 -17.72
CA GLY A 306 36.47 -44.47 -18.56
C GLY A 306 37.67 -44.95 -19.40
N GLY A 307 38.86 -44.39 -19.17
CA GLY A 307 40.13 -44.82 -19.75
C GLY A 307 40.93 -45.71 -18.82
#